data_AF-A0A8H6ZTX3-F1
#
_entry.id   AF-A0A8H6ZTX3-F1
#
_cell.length_a   1.000
_cell.length_b   1.000
_cell.length_c   1.000
_cell.angle_alpha   90.00
_cell.angle_beta   90.00
_cell.angle_gamma   90.00
#
_symmetry.space_group_name_H-M   'P 1'
#
loop_
_entity.id
_entity.type
_entity.pdbx_description
1 polymer ?
#
loop_
_entity_poly.entity_id
_entity_poly.type
_entity_poly.pdbx_seq_one_letter_code
_entity_poly.pdbx_strand_id
1 'polypeptide(L)'
;MARPADMNAEIDPEKAVSLTFVAQKSREEIDPLRCRTGTPMFVARSPVLGGLLLGSVNFRRMLALPCDVAAKYQTAHAGDSSGLRAFRDGDTTHHGGVYHRKDVERKYCGNSEQRRRDFRHQPRHDAESVFWCMVVFLLLAVPLGSPEEDPEESCLYAPWKLLASHRLFSIYEPADSRLHIIEADVPSWEAWLHPGLQHAARLMSLLAAQVSPEWGIIQPPPYMLHLHEAMQRIILTHIHVWDKENKDIRFDTERTRDTTDPNSWTYQERRTRQAAATLAPSKKSTNIDTSVLRKRPLPEEDDDDDEEEEEQEQPIAKIPSFRLI
;
A
#
# COMPACT_ATOMS: atom_id res chain seq x y z
N MET A 1 14.62 15.29 -1.49
CA MET A 1 14.41 15.22 -0.03
C MET A 1 13.75 16.52 0.42
N ALA A 2 12.49 16.48 0.84
CA ALA A 2 11.79 17.66 1.37
C ALA A 2 12.39 18.05 2.73
N ARG A 3 12.46 19.36 3.02
CA ARG A 3 13.09 19.87 4.26
C ARG A 3 12.13 19.68 5.45
N PRO A 4 12.64 19.47 6.68
CA PRO A 4 11.82 19.33 7.89
C PRO A 4 10.83 20.49 8.15
N ALA A 5 11.04 21.66 7.53
CA ALA A 5 10.16 22.82 7.64
C ALA A 5 8.81 22.65 6.90
N ASP A 6 8.71 21.77 5.90
CA ASP A 6 7.46 21.59 5.14
C ASP A 6 6.40 20.79 5.91
N MET A 7 6.79 19.98 6.90
CA MET A 7 5.83 19.24 7.74
C MET A 7 5.04 20.16 8.69
N ASN A 8 5.56 21.35 9.00
CA ASN A 8 4.88 22.32 9.87
C ASN A 8 3.72 23.03 9.16
N ALA A 9 3.73 23.09 7.82
CA ALA A 9 2.68 23.71 7.02
C ALA A 9 1.35 22.96 7.09
N GLU A 10 1.42 21.64 7.25
CA GLU A 10 0.25 20.75 7.28
C GLU A 10 -0.43 20.74 8.66
N ILE A 11 0.33 21.08 9.71
CA ILE A 11 -0.11 21.17 11.11
C ILE A 11 -0.61 22.58 11.44
N ASP A 12 0.01 23.62 10.87
CA ASP A 12 -0.34 25.03 11.06
C ASP A 12 -0.30 25.77 9.71
N PRO A 13 -1.47 25.98 9.06
CA PRO A 13 -1.54 26.60 7.72
C PRO A 13 -1.05 28.04 7.67
N GLU A 14 -0.83 28.69 8.82
CA GLU A 14 -0.24 30.03 8.93
C GLU A 14 1.29 30.00 8.94
N LYS A 15 1.90 28.84 9.19
CA LYS A 15 3.36 28.64 9.20
C LYS A 15 3.90 27.96 7.94
N ALA A 16 3.06 27.79 6.92
CA ALA A 16 3.48 27.23 5.65
C ALA A 16 4.47 28.16 4.94
N VAL A 17 5.71 27.69 4.74
CA VAL A 17 6.80 28.48 4.14
C VAL A 17 6.97 28.23 2.63
N SER A 18 6.22 27.27 2.07
CA SER A 18 6.31 26.91 0.66
C SER A 18 5.70 28.00 -0.23
N LEU A 19 6.53 28.58 -1.12
CA LEU A 19 6.13 29.65 -2.04
C LEU A 19 4.99 29.23 -2.98
N THR A 20 4.91 27.95 -3.37
CA THR A 20 3.80 27.42 -4.18
C THR A 20 2.50 27.31 -3.39
N PHE A 21 2.56 26.91 -2.12
CA PHE A 21 1.39 26.84 -1.23
C PHE A 21 0.85 28.23 -0.90
N VAL A 22 1.75 29.20 -0.62
CA VAL A 22 1.38 30.59 -0.35
C VAL A 22 0.79 31.27 -1.59
N ALA A 23 1.35 31.01 -2.78
CA ALA A 23 0.82 31.54 -4.04
C ALA A 23 -0.58 30.98 -4.37
N GLN A 24 -0.85 29.70 -4.09
CA GLN A 24 -2.19 29.11 -4.24
C GLN A 24 -3.18 29.70 -3.22
N LYS A 25 -2.83 29.74 -1.92
CA LYS A 25 -3.69 30.28 -0.85
C LYS A 25 -4.19 31.72 -1.13
N SER A 26 -3.39 32.53 -1.82
CA SER A 26 -3.72 33.94 -2.11
C SER A 26 -4.70 34.16 -3.27
N ARG A 27 -4.99 33.14 -4.08
CA ARG A 27 -5.72 33.32 -5.35
C ARG A 27 -7.22 33.01 -5.30
N GLU A 28 -7.69 32.19 -4.36
CA GLU A 28 -9.11 31.86 -4.15
C GLU A 28 -9.30 31.52 -2.66
N GLU A 29 -10.53 31.57 -2.13
CA GLU A 29 -10.89 30.86 -0.88
C GLU A 29 -10.72 29.35 -1.13
N ILE A 30 -9.48 28.87 -1.16
CA ILE A 30 -9.17 27.50 -1.54
C ILE A 30 -9.61 26.60 -0.40
N ASP A 31 -10.63 25.78 -0.71
CA ASP A 31 -10.96 24.57 0.04
C ASP A 31 -9.65 23.84 0.40
N PRO A 32 -9.30 23.69 1.69
CA PRO A 32 -8.05 23.07 2.14
C PRO A 32 -7.76 21.69 1.51
N LEU A 33 -8.80 21.07 0.95
CA LEU A 33 -8.76 19.80 0.23
C LEU A 33 -8.09 19.86 -1.14
N ARG A 34 -8.12 21.02 -1.83
CA ARG A 34 -7.57 21.18 -3.20
C ARG A 34 -6.05 21.16 -3.27
N CYS A 35 -5.35 21.33 -2.14
CA CYS A 35 -3.89 21.31 -2.08
C CYS A 35 -3.29 19.91 -1.81
N ARG A 36 -4.11 18.85 -1.75
CA ARG A 36 -3.62 17.50 -1.49
C ARG A 36 -3.00 16.88 -2.74
N THR A 37 -1.70 17.02 -2.87
CA THR A 37 -0.88 16.32 -3.85
C THR A 37 -0.50 14.93 -3.32
N GLY A 38 -0.73 13.88 -4.10
CA GLY A 38 -0.32 12.52 -3.75
C GLY A 38 -0.90 11.50 -4.70
N THR A 39 -0.30 10.31 -4.77
CA THR A 39 -0.87 9.20 -5.55
C THR A 39 -2.20 8.78 -4.90
N PRO A 40 -3.35 8.89 -5.59
CA PRO A 40 -4.67 8.76 -4.98
C PRO A 40 -4.84 7.53 -4.08
N MET A 41 -4.32 6.37 -4.53
CA MET A 41 -4.45 5.09 -3.83
C MET A 41 -3.77 5.06 -2.45
N PHE A 42 -2.83 5.97 -2.17
CA PHE A 42 -2.11 6.05 -0.89
C PHE A 42 -2.69 7.10 0.06
N VAL A 43 -3.56 7.99 -0.42
CA VAL A 43 -4.14 9.03 0.43
C VAL A 43 -5.15 8.38 1.39
N ALA A 44 -5.04 8.66 2.70
CA ALA A 44 -6.00 8.17 3.69
C ALA A 44 -7.44 8.62 3.43
N ARG A 45 -8.43 7.83 3.85
CA ARG A 45 -9.85 8.01 3.48
C ARG A 45 -10.47 9.33 3.98
N SER A 46 -10.26 9.70 5.25
CA SER A 46 -10.81 10.97 5.77
C SER A 46 -10.23 12.17 5.00
N PRO A 47 -8.91 12.17 4.66
CA PRO A 47 -8.39 13.13 3.71
C PRO A 47 -9.01 13.13 2.30
N VAL A 48 -9.29 11.97 1.71
CA VAL A 48 -9.95 11.89 0.39
C VAL A 48 -11.32 12.54 0.40
N LEU A 49 -12.12 12.29 1.45
CA LEU A 49 -13.49 12.83 1.57
C LEU A 49 -13.53 14.25 2.16
N GLY A 50 -12.43 14.69 2.75
CA GLY A 50 -12.33 15.98 3.42
C GLY A 50 -13.21 16.14 4.66
N GLY A 51 -13.47 15.04 5.36
CA GLY A 51 -14.38 15.03 6.50
C GLY A 51 -14.19 13.78 7.35
N LEU A 52 -14.74 13.82 8.57
CA LEU A 52 -14.76 12.67 9.47
C LEU A 52 -15.57 11.50 8.89
N LEU A 53 -15.03 10.28 8.99
CA LEU A 53 -15.73 9.06 8.57
C LEU A 53 -16.65 8.57 9.70
N LEU A 54 -17.91 8.25 9.38
CA LEU A 54 -18.86 7.69 10.36
C LEU A 54 -19.22 6.22 10.10
N GLY A 55 -18.76 5.64 8.98
CA GLY A 55 -19.17 4.31 8.54
C GLY A 55 -18.57 3.16 9.35
N SER A 56 -17.35 3.35 9.89
CA SER A 56 -16.66 2.32 10.67
C SER A 56 -16.48 2.76 12.12
N VAL A 57 -17.18 2.08 13.02
CA VAL A 57 -17.18 2.34 14.48
C VAL A 57 -16.66 1.15 15.29
N ASN A 58 -16.05 0.17 14.61
CA ASN A 58 -15.48 -1.02 15.24
C ASN A 58 -14.06 -0.73 15.73
N PHE A 59 -13.96 0.02 16.84
CA PHE A 59 -12.68 0.37 17.43
C PHE A 59 -11.99 -0.86 18.04
N ARG A 60 -10.75 -1.13 17.60
CA ARG A 60 -9.91 -2.15 18.20
C ARG A 60 -9.07 -1.56 19.33
N ARG A 61 -8.85 -2.35 20.38
CA ARG A 61 -7.91 -1.98 21.44
C ARG A 61 -6.48 -2.05 20.92
N MET A 62 -5.58 -1.33 21.59
CA MET A 62 -4.16 -1.48 21.33
C MET A 62 -3.70 -2.89 21.72
N LEU A 63 -3.03 -3.57 20.79
CA LEU A 63 -2.51 -4.92 21.04
C LEU A 63 -1.47 -4.88 22.16
N ALA A 64 -1.52 -5.85 23.07
CA ALA A 64 -0.45 -6.10 24.03
C ALA A 64 0.62 -6.96 23.38
N LEU A 65 1.90 -6.59 23.54
CA LEU A 65 3.01 -7.40 23.06
C LEU A 65 3.13 -8.71 23.86
N PRO A 66 3.51 -9.84 23.23
CA PRO A 66 3.89 -11.06 23.93
C PRO A 66 4.99 -10.80 24.97
N CYS A 67 5.00 -11.52 26.10
CA CYS A 67 5.91 -11.23 27.21
C CYS A 67 7.39 -11.22 26.82
N ASP A 68 7.81 -12.14 25.94
CA ASP A 68 9.19 -12.24 25.44
C ASP A 68 9.57 -11.10 24.48
N VAL A 69 8.62 -10.55 23.74
CA VAL A 69 8.80 -9.35 22.89
C VAL A 69 8.75 -8.08 23.73
N ALA A 70 7.84 -8.02 24.71
CA ALA A 70 7.58 -6.83 25.52
C ALA A 70 8.84 -6.38 26.29
N ALA A 71 9.60 -7.31 26.86
CA ALA A 71 10.83 -6.98 27.59
C ALA A 71 11.91 -6.35 26.69
N LYS A 72 12.10 -6.93 25.49
CA LYS A 72 13.03 -6.38 24.48
C LYS A 72 12.56 -4.99 24.02
N TYR A 73 11.26 -4.86 23.76
CA TYR A 73 10.65 -3.61 23.33
C TYR A 73 10.81 -2.49 24.37
N GLN A 74 10.55 -2.79 25.65
CA GLN A 74 10.75 -1.84 26.75
C GLN A 74 12.23 -1.44 26.87
N THR A 75 13.16 -2.38 26.70
CA THR A 75 14.60 -2.10 26.76
C THR A 75 15.04 -1.20 25.61
N ALA A 76 14.59 -1.48 24.38
CA ALA A 76 14.88 -0.68 23.19
C ALA A 76 14.34 0.76 23.29
N HIS A 77 13.29 0.97 24.09
CA HIS A 77 12.64 2.26 24.28
C HIS A 77 12.75 2.80 25.72
N ALA A 78 13.77 2.39 26.48
CA ALA A 78 13.90 2.79 27.90
C ALA A 78 13.99 4.32 28.12
N GLY A 79 14.42 5.08 27.11
CA GLY A 79 14.47 6.54 27.14
C GLY A 79 13.18 7.25 26.68
N ASP A 80 12.14 6.52 26.28
CA ASP A 80 10.90 7.10 25.78
C ASP A 80 9.99 7.55 26.95
N SER A 81 9.87 8.87 27.13
CA SER A 81 9.03 9.47 28.17
C SER A 81 7.58 9.72 27.74
N SER A 82 7.16 9.31 26.54
CA SER A 82 5.81 9.57 26.03
C SER A 82 4.72 8.75 26.73
N GLY A 83 5.08 7.69 27.46
CA GLY A 83 4.14 6.74 28.05
C GLY A 83 3.49 5.79 27.04
N LEU A 84 3.69 6.01 25.74
CA LEU A 84 3.03 5.27 24.65
C LEU A 84 3.43 3.79 24.63
N ARG A 85 4.70 3.49 24.90
CA ARG A 85 5.26 2.12 24.89
C ARG A 85 4.71 1.25 26.01
N ALA A 86 4.32 1.88 27.13
CA ALA A 86 3.69 1.22 28.26
C ALA A 86 2.15 1.27 28.20
N PHE A 87 1.58 1.99 27.22
CA PHE A 87 0.15 2.22 27.13
C PHE A 87 -0.62 0.90 27.03
N ARG A 88 -1.72 0.83 27.79
CA ARG A 88 -2.71 -0.24 27.76
C ARG A 88 -4.10 0.38 27.86
N ASP A 89 -5.00 -0.14 27.04
CA ASP A 89 -6.42 0.18 27.15
C ASP A 89 -7.02 -0.41 28.43
N GLY A 90 -7.96 0.33 29.02
CA GLY A 90 -8.86 -0.20 30.02
C GLY A 90 -9.97 -1.05 29.42
N ASP A 91 -10.82 -1.60 30.28
CA ASP A 91 -11.89 -2.53 29.86
C ASP A 91 -12.99 -1.91 28.99
N THR A 92 -13.05 -0.59 28.92
CA THR A 92 -14.05 0.14 28.14
C THR A 92 -13.44 1.15 27.18
N THR A 93 -12.11 1.27 27.16
CA THR A 93 -11.42 2.27 26.33
C THR A 93 -10.82 1.65 25.08
N HIS A 94 -10.67 2.49 24.07
CA HIS A 94 -9.98 2.20 22.82
C HIS A 94 -9.01 3.34 22.56
N HIS A 95 -7.72 3.03 22.63
CA HIS A 95 -6.64 4.02 22.58
C HIS A 95 -6.83 5.16 23.60
N GLY A 96 -7.38 4.83 24.77
CA GLY A 96 -7.56 5.75 25.91
C GLY A 96 -8.85 6.56 25.90
N GLY A 97 -9.68 6.44 24.85
CA GLY A 97 -10.98 7.11 24.80
C GLY A 97 -12.16 6.15 24.63
N VAL A 98 -13.35 6.72 24.65
CA VAL A 98 -14.64 6.01 24.55
C VAL A 98 -15.44 6.55 23.37
N TYR A 99 -16.12 5.65 22.66
CA TYR A 99 -17.04 6.01 21.59
C TYR A 99 -18.47 6.15 22.13
N HIS A 100 -19.01 7.37 22.11
CA HIS A 100 -20.39 7.64 22.52
C HIS A 100 -21.31 7.79 21.31
N ARG A 101 -21.87 6.66 20.86
CA ARG A 101 -22.70 6.58 19.64
C ARG A 101 -23.77 7.69 19.55
N LYS A 102 -24.56 7.90 20.60
CA LYS A 102 -25.64 8.90 20.61
C LYS A 102 -25.14 10.33 20.41
N ASP A 103 -23.96 10.65 20.96
CA ASP A 103 -23.38 11.98 20.87
C ASP A 103 -22.83 12.24 19.46
N VAL A 104 -22.16 11.23 18.89
CA VAL A 104 -21.65 11.26 17.51
C VAL A 104 -22.80 11.35 16.51
N GLU A 105 -23.85 10.53 16.66
CA GLU A 105 -25.04 10.58 15.81
C GLU A 105 -25.72 11.96 15.87
N ARG A 106 -25.96 12.50 17.07
CA ARG A 106 -26.55 13.83 17.24
C ARG A 106 -25.71 14.94 16.59
N LYS A 107 -24.38 14.84 16.67
CA LYS A 107 -23.48 15.90 16.19
C LYS A 107 -23.23 15.83 14.69
N TYR A 108 -23.11 14.64 14.12
CA TYR A 108 -22.57 14.47 12.76
C TYR A 108 -23.51 13.75 11.78
N CYS A 109 -24.51 12.99 12.24
CA CYS A 109 -25.43 12.31 11.34
C CYS A 109 -26.27 13.34 10.57
N GLY A 110 -26.28 13.25 9.24
CA GLY A 110 -26.94 14.23 8.38
C GLY A 110 -26.27 15.62 8.32
N ASN A 111 -25.18 15.85 9.06
CA ASN A 111 -24.50 17.14 9.13
C ASN A 111 -23.10 17.07 8.50
N SER A 112 -23.04 17.08 7.16
CA SER A 112 -21.79 17.04 6.40
C SER A 112 -20.89 18.26 6.64
N GLU A 113 -21.48 19.45 6.80
CA GLU A 113 -20.73 20.67 7.10
C GLU A 113 -19.99 20.57 8.43
N GLN A 114 -20.65 20.08 9.49
CA GLN A 114 -20.01 19.89 10.78
C GLN A 114 -18.87 18.85 10.71
N ARG A 115 -19.02 17.79 9.91
CA ARG A 115 -17.95 16.80 9.68
C ARG A 115 -16.73 17.41 8.99
N ARG A 116 -16.94 18.27 7.99
CA ARG A 116 -15.85 18.99 7.30
C ARG A 116 -15.20 20.02 8.24
N ARG A 117 -16.02 20.77 8.99
CA ARG A 117 -15.56 21.80 9.93
C ARG A 117 -14.68 21.24 11.04
N ASP A 118 -15.00 20.05 11.55
CA ASP A 118 -14.28 19.44 12.67
C ASP A 118 -13.14 18.52 12.21
N PHE A 119 -13.10 18.18 10.93
CA PHE A 119 -12.01 17.39 10.36
C PHE A 119 -10.70 18.17 10.39
N ARG A 120 -9.64 17.51 10.87
CA ARG A 120 -8.27 18.01 10.86
C ARG A 120 -7.35 16.91 10.41
N HIS A 121 -6.41 17.22 9.52
CA HIS A 121 -5.35 16.27 9.21
C HIS A 121 -4.52 16.01 10.48
N GLN A 122 -4.16 14.75 10.74
CA GLN A 122 -3.45 14.31 11.94
C GLN A 122 -2.54 13.14 11.58
N PRO A 123 -1.49 12.85 12.36
CA PRO A 123 -0.53 11.77 12.05
C PRO A 123 -1.17 10.39 11.80
N ARG A 124 -2.34 10.11 12.38
CA ARG A 124 -3.08 8.86 12.09
C ARG A 124 -3.41 8.68 10.60
N HIS A 125 -3.52 9.75 9.82
CA HIS A 125 -3.73 9.65 8.37
C HIS A 125 -2.45 9.26 7.64
N ASP A 126 -1.28 9.65 8.14
CA ASP A 126 0.01 9.16 7.64
C ASP A 126 0.13 7.66 7.91
N ALA A 127 -0.28 7.20 9.09
CA ALA A 127 -0.34 5.78 9.44
C ALA A 127 -1.26 4.98 8.50
N GLU A 128 -2.45 5.51 8.16
CA GLU A 128 -3.32 4.90 7.16
C GLU A 128 -2.70 4.92 5.75
N SER A 129 -1.96 5.97 5.40
CA SER A 129 -1.25 6.06 4.11
C SER A 129 -0.14 5.00 4.02
N VAL A 130 0.60 4.77 5.11
CA VAL A 130 1.57 3.67 5.23
C VAL A 130 0.88 2.32 5.10
N PHE A 131 -0.29 2.13 5.71
CA PHE A 131 -1.08 0.91 5.51
C PHE A 131 -1.39 0.69 4.02
N TRP A 132 -1.82 1.71 3.28
CA TRP A 132 -2.06 1.58 1.84
C TRP A 132 -0.80 1.22 1.05
N CYS A 133 0.36 1.73 1.42
CA CYS A 133 1.63 1.30 0.83
C CYS A 133 1.90 -0.19 1.09
N MET A 134 1.64 -0.69 2.30
CA MET A 134 1.78 -2.10 2.64
C MET A 134 0.81 -2.99 1.84
N VAL A 135 -0.44 -2.54 1.68
CA VAL A 135 -1.44 -3.23 0.84
C VAL A 135 -0.93 -3.39 -0.58
N VAL A 136 -0.51 -2.29 -1.23
CA VAL A 136 -0.03 -2.34 -2.62
C VAL A 136 1.21 -3.21 -2.75
N PHE A 137 2.17 -3.05 -1.84
CA PHE A 137 3.38 -3.85 -1.83
C PHE A 137 3.06 -5.35 -1.74
N LEU A 138 2.27 -5.78 -0.75
CA LEU A 138 1.99 -7.20 -0.55
C LEU A 138 1.07 -7.81 -1.61
N LEU A 139 0.16 -7.02 -2.19
CA LEU A 139 -0.67 -7.48 -3.31
C LEU A 139 0.17 -7.76 -4.57
N LEU A 140 1.25 -7.02 -4.79
CA LEU A 140 2.10 -7.13 -5.98
C LEU A 140 3.38 -7.93 -5.77
N ALA A 141 3.77 -8.20 -4.52
CA ALA A 141 5.00 -8.89 -4.19
C ALA A 141 5.00 -10.35 -4.67
N VAL A 142 6.13 -10.77 -5.23
CA VAL A 142 6.37 -12.15 -5.68
C VAL A 142 7.48 -12.75 -4.82
N PRO A 143 7.25 -13.88 -4.12
CA PRO A 143 8.34 -14.61 -3.47
C PRO A 143 9.36 -15.10 -4.52
N LEU A 144 10.65 -14.99 -4.19
CA LEU A 144 11.74 -15.37 -5.08
C LEU A 144 11.63 -16.85 -5.51
N GLY A 145 11.76 -17.10 -6.80
CA GLY A 145 11.64 -18.44 -7.38
C GLY A 145 10.20 -18.94 -7.55
N SER A 146 9.20 -18.10 -7.29
CA SER A 146 7.81 -18.45 -7.61
C SER A 146 7.58 -18.54 -9.12
N PRO A 147 6.74 -19.48 -9.57
CA PRO A 147 6.31 -19.53 -10.96
C PRO A 147 5.52 -18.26 -11.35
N GLU A 148 5.27 -18.08 -12.65
CA GLU A 148 4.29 -17.09 -13.09
C GLU A 148 2.88 -17.53 -12.65
N GLU A 149 2.10 -16.59 -12.13
CA GLU A 149 0.70 -16.82 -11.76
C GLU A 149 -0.20 -16.56 -12.97
N ASP A 150 -1.18 -17.44 -13.19
CA ASP A 150 -2.26 -17.20 -14.15
C ASP A 150 -3.25 -16.17 -13.56
N PRO A 151 -3.54 -15.06 -14.25
CA PRO A 151 -4.55 -14.08 -13.82
C PRO A 151 -5.95 -14.67 -13.56
N GLU A 152 -6.34 -15.79 -14.16
CA GLU A 152 -7.62 -16.47 -13.88
C GLU A 152 -7.63 -17.23 -12.56
N GLU A 153 -6.48 -17.77 -12.14
CA GLU A 153 -6.34 -18.48 -10.88
C GLU A 153 -6.12 -17.51 -9.71
N SER A 154 -5.68 -16.29 -10.02
CA SER A 154 -5.39 -15.25 -9.03
C SER A 154 -6.62 -14.41 -8.69
N CYS A 155 -6.95 -14.31 -7.40
CA CYS A 155 -7.97 -13.38 -6.90
C CYS A 155 -7.44 -11.93 -6.76
N LEU A 156 -6.27 -11.61 -7.30
CA LEU A 156 -5.61 -10.29 -7.20
C LEU A 156 -6.36 -9.17 -7.93
N TYR A 157 -6.97 -9.47 -9.09
CA TYR A 157 -7.51 -8.42 -9.96
C TYR A 157 -8.57 -7.57 -9.26
N ALA A 158 -9.47 -8.17 -8.48
CA ALA A 158 -10.55 -7.45 -7.80
C ALA A 158 -10.06 -6.38 -6.80
N PRO A 159 -9.24 -6.70 -5.78
CA PRO A 159 -8.70 -5.69 -4.88
C PRO A 159 -7.76 -4.72 -5.59
N TRP A 160 -6.98 -5.17 -6.59
CA TRP A 160 -6.12 -4.29 -7.36
C TRP A 160 -6.92 -3.24 -8.14
N LYS A 161 -8.00 -3.65 -8.81
CA LYS A 161 -8.88 -2.76 -9.55
C LYS A 161 -9.42 -1.65 -8.68
N LEU A 162 -9.89 -1.98 -7.46
CA LEU A 162 -10.38 -0.99 -6.50
C LEU A 162 -9.32 0.07 -6.16
N LEU A 163 -8.05 -0.33 -6.00
CA LEU A 163 -6.95 0.58 -5.72
C LEU A 163 -6.56 1.41 -6.94
N ALA A 164 -6.35 0.77 -8.09
CA ALA A 164 -5.89 1.41 -9.33
C ALA A 164 -6.94 2.35 -9.94
N SER A 165 -8.23 2.03 -9.78
CA SER A 165 -9.34 2.89 -10.21
C SER A 165 -9.68 3.96 -9.19
N HIS A 166 -9.07 3.98 -8.00
CA HIS A 166 -9.39 4.96 -6.97
C HIS A 166 -9.07 6.38 -7.47
N ARG A 167 -9.97 7.33 -7.20
CA ARG A 167 -9.84 8.73 -7.57
C ARG A 167 -10.17 9.60 -6.37
N LEU A 168 -9.42 10.69 -6.23
CA LEU A 168 -9.72 11.71 -5.23
C LEU A 168 -10.98 12.47 -5.67
N PHE A 169 -11.82 12.85 -4.70
CA PHE A 169 -12.94 13.78 -4.92
C PHE A 169 -13.93 13.37 -6.03
N SER A 170 -14.31 12.10 -6.08
CA SER A 170 -15.39 11.67 -6.98
C SER A 170 -16.73 12.22 -6.49
N ILE A 171 -17.30 13.16 -7.24
CA ILE A 171 -18.66 13.69 -6.98
C ILE A 171 -19.75 12.61 -7.11
N TYR A 172 -19.43 11.48 -7.74
CA TYR A 172 -20.33 10.36 -7.96
C TYR A 172 -20.21 9.26 -6.90
N GLU A 173 -19.14 9.26 -6.10
CA GLU A 173 -18.89 8.24 -5.07
C GLU A 173 -18.88 8.89 -3.68
N PRO A 174 -20.00 8.84 -2.94
CA PRO A 174 -20.11 9.43 -1.61
C PRO A 174 -19.29 8.68 -0.54
N ALA A 175 -18.65 7.57 -0.91
CA ALA A 175 -17.87 6.70 -0.05
C ALA A 175 -16.56 6.31 -0.74
N ASP A 176 -15.54 6.04 0.07
CA ASP A 176 -14.26 5.54 -0.45
C ASP A 176 -14.40 4.08 -0.89
N SER A 177 -14.24 3.81 -2.19
CA SER A 177 -14.38 2.48 -2.80
C SER A 177 -13.42 1.44 -2.22
N ARG A 178 -12.32 1.87 -1.60
CA ARG A 178 -11.34 0.97 -0.95
C ARG A 178 -11.83 0.45 0.40
N LEU A 179 -13.00 0.86 0.89
CA LEU A 179 -13.59 0.36 2.13
C LEU A 179 -13.68 -1.18 2.14
N HIS A 180 -13.97 -1.80 0.99
CA HIS A 180 -14.02 -3.26 0.86
C HIS A 180 -12.70 -3.95 1.24
N ILE A 181 -11.55 -3.32 0.93
CA ILE A 181 -10.23 -3.85 1.29
C ILE A 181 -9.98 -3.72 2.79
N ILE A 182 -10.46 -2.64 3.41
CA ILE A 182 -10.33 -2.42 4.85
C ILE A 182 -11.23 -3.36 5.66
N GLU A 183 -12.40 -3.70 5.14
CA GLU A 183 -13.36 -4.61 5.79
C GLU A 183 -13.06 -6.08 5.52
N ALA A 184 -12.05 -6.38 4.70
CA ALA A 184 -11.64 -7.72 4.35
C ALA A 184 -11.23 -8.55 5.57
N ASP A 185 -11.77 -9.76 5.65
CA ASP A 185 -11.41 -10.75 6.63
C ASP A 185 -10.14 -11.53 6.23
N VAL A 186 -9.68 -12.41 7.11
CA VAL A 186 -8.46 -13.20 6.85
C VAL A 186 -8.57 -14.06 5.58
N PRO A 187 -9.66 -14.82 5.35
CA PRO A 187 -9.83 -15.57 4.11
C PRO A 187 -9.75 -14.71 2.85
N SER A 188 -10.32 -13.50 2.87
CA SER A 188 -10.22 -12.57 1.73
C SER A 188 -8.77 -12.18 1.48
N TRP A 189 -8.02 -11.82 2.52
CA TRP A 189 -6.59 -11.53 2.39
C TRP A 189 -5.77 -12.74 1.92
N GLU A 190 -6.05 -13.95 2.40
CA GLU A 190 -5.38 -15.18 1.94
C GLU A 190 -5.63 -15.46 0.46
N ALA A 191 -6.82 -15.16 -0.04
CA ALA A 191 -7.14 -15.27 -1.45
C ALA A 191 -6.44 -14.20 -2.30
N TRP A 192 -6.32 -12.98 -1.80
CA TRP A 192 -5.75 -11.86 -2.55
C TRP A 192 -4.23 -11.87 -2.63
N LEU A 193 -3.56 -12.34 -1.58
CA LEU A 193 -2.10 -12.42 -1.51
C LEU A 193 -1.57 -13.59 -2.34
N HIS A 194 -0.30 -13.50 -2.75
CA HIS A 194 0.41 -14.63 -3.35
C HIS A 194 0.33 -15.86 -2.42
N PRO A 195 0.20 -17.11 -2.91
CA PRO A 195 0.12 -18.30 -2.07
C PRO A 195 1.26 -18.40 -1.03
N GLY A 196 2.49 -18.07 -1.43
CA GLY A 196 3.64 -17.99 -0.51
C GLY A 196 3.54 -16.91 0.58
N LEU A 197 2.68 -15.91 0.43
CA LEU A 197 2.50 -14.79 1.37
C LEU A 197 1.22 -14.88 2.21
N GLN A 198 0.44 -15.95 2.09
CA GLN A 198 -0.84 -16.10 2.81
C GLN A 198 -0.71 -15.95 4.34
N HIS A 199 0.43 -16.33 4.91
CA HIS A 199 0.71 -16.16 6.34
C HIS A 199 0.70 -14.67 6.80
N ALA A 200 0.80 -13.71 5.87
CA ALA A 200 0.66 -12.28 6.12
C ALA A 200 -0.80 -11.80 6.16
N ALA A 201 -1.78 -12.62 5.79
CA ALA A 201 -3.19 -12.23 5.76
C ALA A 201 -3.70 -11.77 7.14
N ARG A 202 -3.29 -12.45 8.21
CA ARG A 202 -3.66 -12.07 9.57
C ARG A 202 -3.08 -10.71 9.97
N LEU A 203 -1.83 -10.42 9.57
CA LEU A 203 -1.21 -9.11 9.79
C LEU A 203 -2.06 -8.02 9.12
N MET A 204 -2.41 -8.21 7.84
CA MET A 204 -3.18 -7.24 7.07
C MET A 204 -4.57 -7.00 7.65
N SER A 205 -5.28 -8.06 8.03
CA SER A 205 -6.59 -7.93 8.68
C SER A 205 -6.52 -7.17 10.01
N LEU A 206 -5.47 -7.40 10.82
CA LEU A 206 -5.30 -6.68 12.09
C LEU A 206 -4.94 -5.20 11.88
N LEU A 207 -4.07 -4.88 10.92
CA LEU A 207 -3.74 -3.50 10.56
C LEU A 207 -4.97 -2.78 10.01
N ALA A 208 -5.70 -3.41 9.08
CA ALA A 208 -6.94 -2.91 8.52
C ALA A 208 -7.95 -2.56 9.63
N ALA A 209 -8.09 -3.43 10.63
CA ALA A 209 -8.99 -3.19 11.76
C ALA A 209 -8.57 -2.02 12.67
N GLN A 210 -7.29 -1.65 12.74
CA GLN A 210 -6.83 -0.46 13.47
C GLN A 210 -7.02 0.83 12.66
N VAL A 211 -6.80 0.79 11.34
CA VAL A 211 -6.97 1.98 10.48
C VAL A 211 -8.43 2.22 10.10
N SER A 212 -9.29 1.20 10.16
CA SER A 212 -10.68 1.24 9.71
C SER A 212 -11.52 2.36 10.34
N PRO A 213 -11.53 2.57 11.67
CA PRO A 213 -12.43 3.55 12.28
C PRO A 213 -11.87 4.98 12.24
N GLU A 214 -12.76 5.98 12.34
CA GLU A 214 -12.35 7.38 12.51
C GLU A 214 -12.03 7.67 13.98
N TRP A 215 -10.74 7.75 14.30
CA TRP A 215 -10.31 8.03 15.67
C TRP A 215 -10.65 9.44 16.16
N GLY A 216 -10.92 10.39 15.24
CA GLY A 216 -11.30 11.76 15.58
C GLY A 216 -12.66 11.91 16.28
N ILE A 217 -13.49 10.85 16.33
CA ILE A 217 -14.80 10.87 17.00
C ILE A 217 -14.80 10.21 18.39
N ILE A 218 -13.67 9.66 18.85
CA ILE A 218 -13.50 9.12 20.20
C ILE A 218 -13.26 10.25 21.22
N GLN A 219 -13.75 10.08 22.45
CA GLN A 219 -13.60 11.06 23.55
C GLN A 219 -13.06 10.42 24.85
N PRO A 220 -12.00 10.99 25.47
CA PRO A 220 -11.12 12.00 24.91
C PRO A 220 -10.43 11.50 23.62
N PRO A 221 -10.01 12.39 22.71
CA PRO A 221 -9.31 11.98 21.50
C PRO A 221 -8.02 11.23 21.86
N PRO A 222 -7.68 10.14 21.14
CA PRO A 222 -6.41 9.44 21.35
C PRO A 222 -5.21 10.36 21.16
N TYR A 223 -4.11 10.08 21.88
CA TYR A 223 -2.86 10.79 21.63
C TYR A 223 -2.38 10.54 20.20
N MET A 224 -1.75 11.56 19.58
CA MET A 224 -1.56 11.65 18.14
C MET A 224 -0.82 10.46 17.50
N LEU A 225 0.04 9.76 18.25
CA LEU A 225 0.81 8.60 17.78
C LEU A 225 0.23 7.23 18.20
N HIS A 226 -0.95 7.18 18.80
CA HIS A 226 -1.57 5.92 19.25
C HIS A 226 -1.79 4.91 18.12
N LEU A 227 -2.23 5.37 16.93
CA LEU A 227 -2.41 4.48 15.79
C LEU A 227 -1.06 3.91 15.28
N HIS A 228 -0.01 4.74 15.24
CA HIS A 228 1.34 4.30 14.89
C HIS A 228 1.85 3.22 15.85
N GLU A 229 1.69 3.44 17.16
CA GLU A 229 2.06 2.46 18.17
C GLU A 229 1.30 1.14 17.98
N ALA A 230 -0.01 1.20 17.75
CA ALA A 230 -0.81 -0.01 17.55
C ALA A 230 -0.36 -0.78 16.30
N MET A 231 -0.12 -0.10 15.19
CA MET A 231 0.43 -0.72 13.98
C MET A 231 1.82 -1.34 14.23
N GLN A 232 2.70 -0.60 14.91
CA GLN A 232 4.05 -1.08 15.27
C GLN A 232 3.98 -2.35 16.12
N ARG A 233 3.12 -2.40 17.14
CA ARG A 233 2.95 -3.60 17.99
C ARG A 233 2.42 -4.80 17.23
N ILE A 234 1.49 -4.59 16.29
CA ILE A 234 0.97 -5.65 15.43
C ILE A 234 2.11 -6.19 14.54
N ILE A 235 2.83 -5.30 13.84
CA ILE A 235 3.95 -5.67 12.97
C ILE A 235 5.01 -6.46 13.74
N LEU A 236 5.45 -5.95 14.90
CA LEU A 236 6.46 -6.60 15.74
C LEU A 236 6.00 -7.98 16.23
N THR A 237 4.73 -8.12 16.59
CA THR A 237 4.17 -9.42 17.01
C THR A 237 4.25 -10.43 15.86
N HIS A 238 3.92 -10.01 14.64
CA HIS A 238 3.98 -10.88 13.46
C HIS A 238 5.41 -11.22 13.05
N ILE A 239 6.33 -10.26 13.02
CA ILE A 239 7.76 -10.51 12.77
C ILE A 239 8.30 -11.56 13.74
N HIS A 240 8.00 -11.42 15.03
CA HIS A 240 8.43 -12.37 16.05
C HIS A 240 7.87 -13.79 15.85
N VAL A 241 6.61 -13.90 15.44
CA VAL A 241 6.00 -15.20 15.13
C VAL A 241 6.65 -15.82 13.89
N TRP A 242 6.87 -15.02 12.84
CA TRP A 242 7.46 -15.52 11.59
C TRP A 242 8.92 -15.92 11.73
N ASP A 243 9.69 -15.21 12.56
CA ASP A 243 11.07 -15.60 12.92
C ASP A 243 11.10 -16.99 13.58
N LYS A 244 10.22 -17.24 14.56
CA LYS A 244 10.10 -18.54 15.22
C LYS A 244 9.64 -19.67 14.29
N GLU A 245 8.78 -19.35 13.34
CA GLU A 245 8.22 -20.31 12.39
C GLU A 245 9.06 -20.45 11.11
N ASN A 246 10.19 -19.73 11.00
CA ASN A 246 11.04 -19.66 9.81
C ASN A 246 10.25 -19.34 8.53
N LYS A 247 9.37 -18.33 8.63
CA LYS A 247 8.51 -17.83 7.54
C LYS A 247 9.09 -16.61 6.81
N ASP A 248 10.38 -16.34 6.98
CA ASP A 248 11.03 -15.27 6.23
C ASP A 248 11.10 -15.61 4.75
N ILE A 249 10.77 -14.64 3.90
CA ILE A 249 10.65 -14.83 2.45
C ILE A 249 11.42 -13.73 1.74
N ARG A 250 12.30 -14.15 0.85
CA ARG A 250 12.95 -13.23 -0.09
C ARG A 250 11.97 -12.88 -1.20
N PHE A 251 11.85 -11.60 -1.50
CA PHE A 251 11.07 -11.14 -2.64
C PHE A 251 11.92 -11.15 -3.91
N ASP A 252 11.27 -11.46 -5.02
CA ASP A 252 11.76 -11.12 -6.35
C ASP A 252 11.50 -9.62 -6.56
N THR A 253 12.57 -8.82 -6.68
CA THR A 253 12.47 -7.37 -6.85
C THR A 253 12.40 -6.94 -8.31
N GLU A 254 12.58 -7.87 -9.25
CA GLU A 254 12.55 -7.61 -10.69
C GLU A 254 11.15 -7.87 -11.27
N ARG A 255 10.32 -8.66 -10.57
CA ARG A 255 8.98 -9.05 -11.00
C ARG A 255 7.90 -8.56 -10.05
N THR A 256 6.75 -8.23 -10.62
CA THR A 256 5.49 -7.99 -9.90
C THR A 256 4.42 -8.97 -10.37
N ARG A 257 3.43 -9.25 -9.52
CA ARG A 257 2.28 -10.08 -9.90
C ARG A 257 1.50 -9.46 -11.05
N ASP A 258 0.96 -10.30 -11.94
CA ASP A 258 0.16 -9.84 -13.08
C ASP A 258 -1.21 -9.36 -12.61
N THR A 259 -1.51 -8.10 -12.91
CA THR A 259 -2.77 -7.44 -12.52
C THR A 259 -3.77 -7.35 -13.67
N THR A 260 -3.56 -8.07 -14.76
CA THR A 260 -4.43 -8.08 -15.93
C THR A 260 -5.84 -8.54 -15.56
N ASP A 261 -6.86 -7.91 -16.14
CA ASP A 261 -8.25 -8.36 -15.98
C ASP A 261 -8.44 -9.70 -16.70
N PRO A 262 -8.71 -10.81 -15.98
CA PRO A 262 -8.93 -12.11 -16.60
C PRO A 262 -10.17 -12.13 -17.49
N ASN A 263 -11.11 -11.20 -17.31
CA ASN A 263 -12.31 -11.09 -18.14
C ASN A 263 -12.13 -10.14 -19.33
N SER A 264 -10.95 -9.52 -19.50
CA SER A 264 -10.72 -8.64 -20.64
C SER A 264 -10.62 -9.44 -21.94
N TRP A 265 -11.20 -8.91 -23.01
CA TRP A 265 -11.11 -9.48 -24.34
C TRP A 265 -9.65 -9.72 -24.76
N THR A 266 -8.77 -8.76 -24.48
CA THR A 266 -7.34 -8.83 -24.80
C THR A 266 -6.62 -9.97 -24.11
N TYR A 267 -7.00 -10.29 -22.86
CA TYR A 267 -6.45 -11.42 -22.13
C TYR A 267 -6.91 -12.74 -22.76
N GLN A 268 -8.22 -12.87 -22.99
CA GLN A 268 -8.83 -14.07 -23.58
C GLN A 268 -8.32 -14.36 -24.99
N GLU A 269 -8.09 -13.32 -25.80
CA GLU A 269 -7.49 -13.46 -27.13
C GLU A 269 -6.03 -13.95 -27.06
N ARG A 270 -5.20 -13.38 -26.17
CA ARG A 270 -3.81 -13.80 -25.96
C ARG A 270 -3.73 -15.26 -25.54
N ARG A 271 -4.57 -15.66 -24.59
CA ARG A 271 -4.67 -17.04 -24.10
C ARG A 271 -5.08 -18.02 -25.20
N THR A 272 -6.09 -17.66 -25.99
CA THR A 272 -6.55 -18.49 -27.11
C THR A 272 -5.43 -18.71 -28.14
N ARG A 273 -4.64 -17.67 -28.43
CA ARG A 273 -3.47 -17.76 -29.32
C ARG A 273 -2.37 -18.65 -28.73
N GLN A 274 -2.07 -18.53 -27.44
CA GLN A 274 -1.10 -19.38 -26.77
C GLN A 274 -1.54 -20.85 -26.78
N ALA A 275 -2.81 -21.13 -26.46
CA ALA A 275 -3.36 -22.49 -26.51
C ALA A 275 -3.31 -23.08 -27.93
N ALA A 276 -3.65 -22.28 -28.95
CA ALA A 276 -3.55 -22.68 -30.36
C ALA A 276 -2.10 -22.95 -30.80
N ALA A 277 -1.13 -22.17 -30.31
CA ALA A 277 0.29 -22.36 -30.59
C ALA A 277 0.83 -23.66 -29.95
N THR A 278 0.39 -24.00 -28.73
CA THR A 278 0.78 -25.25 -28.05
C THR A 278 0.19 -26.49 -28.72
N LEU A 279 -1.00 -26.37 -29.34
CA LEU A 279 -1.66 -27.45 -30.07
C LEU A 279 -1.22 -27.57 -31.54
N ALA A 280 -0.47 -26.59 -32.07
CA ALA A 280 0.03 -26.64 -33.43
C ALA A 280 1.06 -27.79 -33.55
N PRO A 281 0.86 -28.76 -34.46
CA PRO A 281 1.82 -29.84 -34.63
C PRO A 281 3.17 -29.25 -35.05
N SER A 282 4.22 -29.60 -34.29
CA SER A 282 5.61 -29.34 -34.65
C SER A 282 5.83 -29.86 -36.06
N LYS A 283 5.82 -28.97 -37.05
CA LYS A 283 6.31 -29.28 -38.39
C LYS A 283 7.80 -29.53 -38.25
N LYS A 284 8.18 -30.76 -37.89
CA LYS A 284 9.53 -31.27 -38.10
C LYS A 284 9.80 -31.14 -39.59
N SER A 285 10.51 -30.08 -39.95
CA SER A 285 11.10 -29.93 -41.27
C SER A 285 12.08 -31.10 -41.45
N THR A 286 11.64 -32.15 -42.14
CA THR A 286 12.53 -33.11 -42.75
C THR A 286 13.29 -32.37 -43.85
N ASN A 287 14.48 -31.86 -43.53
CA ASN A 287 15.46 -31.46 -44.53
C ASN A 287 15.86 -32.72 -45.30
N ILE A 288 15.27 -32.90 -46.48
CA ILE A 288 15.82 -33.76 -47.52
C ILE A 288 16.91 -32.94 -48.21
N ASP A 289 18.13 -33.41 -48.04
CA ASP A 289 19.33 -32.98 -48.74
C ASP A 289 19.14 -33.16 -50.25
N THR A 290 19.17 -32.05 -50.99
CA THR A 290 19.46 -32.03 -52.41
C THR A 290 20.41 -30.86 -52.69
N SER A 291 21.69 -31.14 -52.52
CA SER A 291 22.75 -30.38 -53.19
C SER A 291 22.60 -30.47 -54.71
N VAL A 292 22.86 -29.35 -55.43
CA VAL A 292 23.78 -29.24 -56.59
C VAL A 292 23.46 -28.03 -57.51
N LEU A 293 24.43 -27.09 -57.55
CA LEU A 293 24.87 -26.17 -58.62
C LEU A 293 23.97 -25.00 -59.12
N ARG A 294 24.39 -23.75 -58.85
CA ARG A 294 25.24 -22.95 -59.76
C ARG A 294 25.62 -21.56 -59.20
N LYS A 295 26.85 -21.16 -59.53
CA LYS A 295 27.57 -19.89 -59.26
C LYS A 295 27.05 -18.70 -60.10
N ARG A 296 27.09 -17.47 -59.58
CA ARG A 296 27.97 -16.32 -59.99
C ARG A 296 27.59 -14.98 -59.29
N PRO A 297 28.47 -13.94 -59.30
CA PRO A 297 28.64 -12.97 -58.19
C PRO A 297 28.32 -11.49 -58.48
N LEU A 298 28.18 -10.70 -57.38
CA LEU A 298 28.46 -9.24 -57.11
C LEU A 298 27.77 -8.17 -57.99
N PRO A 299 27.56 -6.89 -57.54
CA PRO A 299 28.34 -6.03 -56.59
C PRO A 299 27.54 -5.52 -55.36
N GLU A 300 28.13 -5.21 -54.19
CA GLU A 300 28.88 -3.98 -53.77
C GLU A 300 28.06 -2.67 -53.89
N GLU A 301 27.54 -2.18 -52.75
CA GLU A 301 27.37 -0.79 -52.27
C GLU A 301 27.24 -0.92 -50.72
N ASP A 302 28.24 -0.60 -49.91
CA ASP A 302 28.73 0.71 -49.43
C ASP A 302 27.77 1.46 -48.48
N ASP A 303 28.34 1.80 -47.32
CA ASP A 303 28.06 2.92 -46.41
C ASP A 303 26.80 2.90 -45.51
N ASP A 304 26.99 2.75 -44.20
CA ASP A 304 26.97 3.90 -43.27
C ASP A 304 27.05 3.46 -41.79
N ASP A 305 28.17 3.84 -41.19
CA ASP A 305 28.36 4.52 -39.90
C ASP A 305 27.91 3.90 -38.57
N ASP A 306 28.98 3.52 -37.85
CA ASP A 306 29.18 3.33 -36.43
C ASP A 306 28.69 4.51 -35.56
N GLU A 307 27.90 4.22 -34.51
CA GLU A 307 28.01 4.93 -33.23
C GLU A 307 27.81 3.92 -32.08
N GLU A 308 28.94 3.36 -31.59
CA GLU A 308 29.02 2.65 -30.32
C GLU A 308 29.16 3.68 -29.18
N GLU A 309 28.11 3.87 -28.37
CA GLU A 309 28.22 4.57 -27.08
C GLU A 309 28.73 3.59 -26.01
N GLU A 310 30.03 3.68 -25.70
CA GLU A 310 30.65 3.10 -24.50
C GLU A 310 30.12 3.81 -23.24
N GLU A 311 29.10 3.24 -22.59
CA GLU A 311 28.78 3.60 -21.20
C GLU A 311 29.81 3.00 -20.24
N GLN A 312 30.65 3.86 -19.67
CA GLN A 312 31.59 3.54 -18.60
C GLN A 312 30.83 3.15 -17.32
N GLU A 313 30.75 1.85 -17.03
CA GLU A 313 30.34 1.33 -15.72
C GLU A 313 31.35 1.74 -14.64
N GLN A 314 30.95 2.69 -13.79
CA GLN A 314 31.66 2.97 -12.54
C GLN A 314 31.40 1.85 -11.52
N PRO A 315 32.43 1.37 -10.80
CA PRO A 315 32.25 0.32 -9.81
C PRO A 315 31.43 0.82 -8.62
N ILE A 316 30.22 0.26 -8.46
CA ILE A 316 29.38 0.47 -7.28
C ILE A 316 30.12 -0.08 -6.05
N ALA A 317 30.41 0.81 -5.11
CA ALA A 317 31.00 0.48 -3.82
C ALA A 317 30.14 -0.53 -3.07
N LYS A 318 30.76 -1.62 -2.60
CA LYS A 318 30.14 -2.63 -1.74
C LYS A 318 29.50 -1.98 -0.50
N ILE A 319 28.18 -1.98 -0.44
CA ILE A 319 27.42 -1.63 0.76
C ILE A 319 27.64 -2.75 1.81
N PRO A 320 28.08 -2.43 3.04
CA PRO A 320 28.26 -3.44 4.07
C PRO A 320 26.92 -4.06 4.48
N SER A 321 26.93 -5.38 4.61
CA SER A 321 25.87 -6.20 5.18
C SER A 321 25.51 -5.70 6.58
N PHE A 322 24.34 -5.08 6.72
CA PHE A 322 23.72 -4.86 8.02
C PHE A 322 23.12 -6.18 8.50
N ARG A 323 23.77 -6.80 9.48
CA ARG A 323 23.12 -7.75 10.37
C ARG A 323 22.30 -6.94 11.38
N LEU A 324 20.98 -7.09 11.34
CA LEU A 324 20.11 -6.66 12.43
C LEU A 324 20.41 -7.52 13.66
N ILE A 325 20.71 -6.85 14.78
CA ILE A 325 20.76 -7.41 16.14
C ILE A 325 19.39 -7.25 16.77
#